data_AF-A0A7S1F9N1-F1
#
_entry.id   AF-A0A7S1F9N1-F1
#
_cell.length_a   1.000
_cell.length_b   1.000
_cell.length_c   1.000
_cell.angle_alpha   90.00
_cell.angle_beta   90.00
_cell.angle_gamma   90.00
#
_symmetry.space_group_name_H-M   'P 1'
#
loop_
_entity.id
_entity.type
_entity.pdbx_description
1 polymer ?
#
loop_
_entity_poly.entity_id
_entity_poly.type
_entity_poly.pdbx_seq_one_letter_code
_entity_poly.pdbx_strand_id
1 'polypeptide(L)'
;MCRHLSIRNIAGEVLDLSLSPRGAHATIVVADVKVAIANSSWSVPSSCQQVIGRDLGPLQDTDNVTLDSYQVVVSIESPIRDLSEGDLPQRKQAIVDLTRLGPRGGNEAVTAVIECFEDGEYSVRKAAAKALPKIVGGSRQQAITAVIARLEHRLHSVRSIALEGLPLLTERGDDHAITAVIRNIGHRNPYIREASLQALRGIAERGDTRAMDAVLLCLKDHVGFVRTAALEVLPHIAKRGDQLAISAALEFLNDLHSCVRQAALHAIAHVAEQEDQHALLAVKGSLDDRESVVRHAAVHALGKVASRGDLSAMEAAIARADDQSVRVRHEAVHTIAHIGDAGDQGAIAALIERVLDESFLVRLAAVRALGELACSDGRAITAVIGRLQDSVYCVIQGAAKTLTMITAKGDTRATVAVTELLERCDVDAAVRCAAVHVLAQIAGTDQRRAVGATIECLKDADETVREMATQAIPQMTAPGDQHVSEELTKLLKHHIRYVREAAAKVIVKIT
;
A
#
# COMPACT_ATOMS: atom_id res chain seq x y z
N MET A 1 41.00 -24.44 13.46
CA MET A 1 41.24 -25.08 12.14
C MET A 1 39.93 -25.05 11.39
N CYS A 2 39.89 -24.40 10.22
CA CYS A 2 38.75 -24.44 9.32
C CYS A 2 38.82 -25.76 8.51
N ARG A 3 37.71 -26.48 8.38
CA ARG A 3 37.66 -27.72 7.59
C ARG A 3 36.94 -27.46 6.27
N HIS A 4 37.58 -27.81 5.17
CA HIS A 4 37.00 -27.73 3.83
C HIS A 4 36.39 -29.09 3.46
N LEU A 5 35.13 -29.08 3.01
CA LEU A 5 34.35 -30.27 2.68
C LEU A 5 33.74 -30.11 1.30
N SER A 6 33.80 -31.16 0.49
CA SER A 6 33.17 -31.18 -0.84
C SER A 6 31.92 -32.07 -0.81
N ILE A 7 30.74 -31.44 -0.90
CA ILE A 7 29.44 -32.12 -0.87
C ILE A 7 28.96 -32.35 -2.29
N ARG A 8 28.52 -33.58 -2.61
CA ARG A 8 27.96 -33.91 -3.93
C ARG A 8 26.50 -34.29 -3.84
N ASN A 9 25.69 -33.83 -4.80
CA ASN A 9 24.33 -34.31 -4.95
C ASN A 9 24.26 -35.46 -5.97
N ILE A 10 23.10 -36.09 -6.06
CA ILE A 10 22.85 -37.21 -6.99
C ILE A 10 22.95 -36.84 -8.47
N ALA A 11 22.83 -35.54 -8.81
CA ALA A 11 23.01 -35.03 -10.16
C ALA A 11 24.49 -34.77 -10.52
N GLY A 12 25.41 -34.99 -9.57
CA GLY A 12 26.85 -34.79 -9.75
C GLY A 12 27.34 -33.36 -9.52
N GLU A 13 26.46 -32.45 -9.11
CA GLU A 13 26.86 -31.09 -8.72
C GLU A 13 27.65 -31.12 -7.41
N VAL A 14 28.62 -30.22 -7.29
CA VAL A 14 29.54 -30.13 -6.15
C VAL A 14 29.33 -28.80 -5.44
N LEU A 15 29.23 -28.85 -4.11
CA LEU A 15 29.16 -27.70 -3.22
C LEU A 15 30.31 -27.76 -2.21
N ASP A 16 31.22 -26.80 -2.29
CA ASP A 16 32.36 -26.72 -1.39
C ASP A 16 32.01 -25.85 -0.17
N LEU A 17 32.16 -26.40 1.02
CA LEU A 17 31.81 -25.78 2.29
C LEU A 17 33.07 -25.59 3.15
N SER A 18 33.12 -24.46 3.87
CA SER A 18 34.18 -24.15 4.82
C SER A 18 33.56 -24.01 6.21
N LEU A 19 33.79 -24.98 7.10
CA LEU A 19 33.18 -25.05 8.42
C LEU A 19 34.22 -24.80 9.52
N SER A 20 33.84 -24.00 10.52
CA SER A 20 34.64 -23.74 11.70
C SER A 20 33.94 -24.31 12.94
N PRO A 21 34.64 -25.08 13.80
CA PRO A 21 34.03 -25.66 14.99
C PRO A 21 33.61 -24.59 16.00
N ARG A 22 32.45 -24.79 16.64
CA ARG A 22 31.92 -23.90 17.68
C ARG A 22 32.62 -24.17 19.02
N GLY A 23 33.85 -23.71 19.17
CA GLY A 23 34.65 -23.80 20.41
C GLY A 23 36.01 -24.47 20.20
N ALA A 24 36.96 -24.23 21.12
CA ALA A 24 38.36 -24.62 20.98
C ALA A 24 38.62 -26.14 20.91
N HIS A 25 37.65 -26.97 21.33
CA HIS A 25 37.72 -28.44 21.33
C HIS A 25 36.51 -29.14 20.69
N ALA A 26 35.63 -28.39 20.01
CA ALA A 26 34.45 -28.97 19.38
C ALA A 26 34.80 -29.67 18.06
N THR A 27 34.31 -30.90 17.86
CA THR A 27 34.35 -31.58 16.56
C THR A 27 33.17 -31.12 15.70
N ILE A 28 33.40 -30.99 14.39
CA ILE A 28 32.32 -30.69 13.44
C ILE A 28 31.49 -31.95 13.28
N VAL A 29 30.18 -31.84 13.48
CA VAL A 29 29.23 -32.94 13.34
C VAL A 29 28.38 -32.80 12.09
N VAL A 30 27.69 -33.87 11.69
CA VAL A 30 26.81 -33.86 10.51
C VAL A 30 25.74 -32.77 10.59
N ALA A 31 25.23 -32.45 11.78
CA ALA A 31 24.28 -31.34 11.97
C ALA A 31 24.83 -29.99 11.48
N ASP A 32 26.12 -29.69 11.71
CA ASP A 32 26.76 -28.46 11.26
C ASP A 32 26.85 -28.41 9.73
N VAL A 33 27.14 -29.55 9.10
CA VAL A 33 27.14 -29.71 7.63
C VAL A 33 25.74 -29.45 7.08
N LYS A 34 24.71 -30.04 7.70
CA LYS A 34 23.32 -29.87 7.25
C LYS A 34 22.88 -28.42 7.30
N VAL A 35 23.19 -27.71 8.38
CA VAL A 35 22.90 -26.27 8.53
C VAL A 35 23.63 -25.46 7.45
N ALA A 36 24.88 -25.79 7.14
CA ALA A 36 25.63 -25.09 6.11
C ALA A 36 25.06 -25.32 4.70
N ILE A 37 24.63 -26.55 4.38
CA ILE A 37 23.93 -26.85 3.12
C ILE A 37 22.60 -26.09 3.04
N ALA A 38 21.85 -26.02 4.13
CA ALA A 38 20.57 -25.31 4.17
C ALA A 38 20.69 -23.80 3.93
N ASN A 39 21.85 -23.21 4.25
CA ASN A 39 22.16 -21.80 4.05
C ASN A 39 22.98 -21.54 2.77
N SER A 40 23.22 -22.58 1.97
CA SER A 40 23.97 -22.49 0.71
C SER A 40 23.05 -22.19 -0.50
N SER A 41 23.66 -22.15 -1.70
CA SER A 41 22.94 -22.05 -2.98
C SER A 41 21.96 -23.20 -3.23
N TRP A 42 22.16 -24.37 -2.61
CA TRP A 42 21.25 -25.51 -2.76
C TRP A 42 19.94 -25.32 -1.98
N SER A 43 19.98 -24.56 -0.88
CA SER A 43 18.85 -24.21 0.00
C SER A 43 17.97 -25.37 0.47
N VAL A 44 18.51 -26.58 0.56
CA VAL A 44 17.79 -27.77 1.04
C VAL A 44 17.70 -27.72 2.58
N PRO A 45 16.53 -27.73 3.21
CA PRO A 45 16.42 -27.71 4.67
C PRO A 45 17.11 -28.89 5.36
N SER A 46 17.64 -28.70 6.56
CA SER A 46 18.38 -29.75 7.29
C SER A 46 17.57 -31.02 7.52
N SER A 47 16.27 -30.89 7.79
CA SER A 47 15.32 -32.01 7.93
C SER A 47 15.12 -32.79 6.61
N CYS A 48 15.33 -32.14 5.46
CA CYS A 48 15.20 -32.74 4.14
C CYS A 48 16.51 -33.34 3.60
N GLN A 49 17.58 -33.41 4.41
CA GLN A 49 18.90 -33.86 3.98
C GLN A 49 19.27 -35.21 4.59
N GLN A 50 19.59 -36.18 3.74
CA GLN A 50 20.28 -37.40 4.13
C GLN A 50 21.74 -37.32 3.69
N VAL A 51 22.66 -37.21 4.65
CA VAL A 51 24.11 -37.20 4.40
C VAL A 51 24.59 -38.65 4.40
N ILE A 52 25.37 -39.01 3.38
CA ILE A 52 25.89 -40.36 3.15
C ILE A 52 27.42 -40.26 3.00
N GLY A 53 28.13 -41.03 3.82
CA GLY A 53 29.57 -41.24 3.63
C GLY A 53 29.83 -42.33 2.60
N ARG A 54 30.84 -42.15 1.74
CA ARG A 54 31.16 -43.03 0.60
C ARG A 54 31.17 -44.52 0.94
N ASP A 55 31.62 -44.87 2.15
CA ASP A 55 31.74 -46.25 2.65
C ASP A 55 31.02 -46.47 4.00
N LEU A 56 30.31 -45.46 4.53
CA LEU A 56 29.73 -45.47 5.89
C LEU A 56 28.19 -45.56 5.89
N GLY A 57 27.54 -45.43 4.73
CA GLY A 57 26.09 -45.39 4.65
C GLY A 57 25.49 -44.08 5.18
N PRO A 58 24.18 -44.05 5.49
CA PRO A 58 23.50 -42.87 5.99
C PRO A 58 23.98 -42.50 7.40
N LEU A 59 24.39 -41.24 7.59
CA LEU A 59 24.94 -40.73 8.85
C LEU A 59 23.85 -40.03 9.69
N GLN A 60 24.01 -40.10 11.02
CA GLN A 60 23.19 -39.40 12.01
C GLN A 60 23.75 -38.00 12.31
N ASP A 61 22.89 -37.11 12.82
CA ASP A 61 23.24 -35.71 13.10
C ASP A 61 24.39 -35.54 14.11
N THR A 62 24.56 -36.51 15.01
CA THR A 62 25.62 -36.54 16.03
C THR A 62 26.94 -37.14 15.54
N ASP A 63 26.96 -37.73 14.35
CA ASP A 63 28.17 -38.37 13.83
C ASP A 63 29.24 -37.31 13.52
N ASN A 64 30.49 -37.63 13.84
CA ASN A 64 31.62 -36.77 13.56
C ASN A 64 31.94 -36.76 12.07
N VAL A 65 32.21 -35.57 11.53
CA VAL A 65 32.68 -35.41 10.16
C VAL A 65 34.17 -35.77 10.11
N THR A 66 34.50 -36.89 9.49
CA THR A 66 35.85 -37.46 9.41
C THR A 66 36.43 -37.50 8.00
N LEU A 67 35.59 -37.46 6.97
CA LEU A 67 35.97 -37.49 5.55
C LEU A 67 36.01 -36.08 4.94
N ASP A 68 36.62 -35.95 3.76
CA ASP A 68 36.72 -34.68 3.03
C ASP A 68 35.63 -34.52 1.95
N SER A 69 34.88 -35.59 1.67
CA SER A 69 33.76 -35.55 0.72
C SER A 69 32.59 -36.45 1.16
N TYR A 70 31.38 -35.94 0.97
CA TYR A 70 30.13 -36.60 1.31
C TYR A 70 29.11 -36.46 0.18
N GLN A 71 28.15 -37.39 0.13
CA GLN A 71 26.98 -37.28 -0.73
C GLN A 71 25.77 -36.84 0.07
N VAL A 72 24.92 -36.01 -0.54
CA VAL A 72 23.64 -35.61 0.05
C VAL A 72 22.50 -35.95 -0.89
N VAL A 73 21.53 -36.67 -0.33
CA VAL A 73 20.27 -37.02 -0.98
C VAL A 73 19.16 -36.22 -0.32
N VAL A 74 18.25 -35.68 -1.13
CA VAL A 74 17.02 -35.07 -0.61
C VAL A 74 16.12 -36.21 -0.13
N SER A 75 15.79 -36.22 1.17
CA SER A 75 14.84 -37.16 1.76
C SER A 75 13.78 -36.38 2.52
N ILE A 76 12.51 -36.66 2.26
CA ILE A 76 11.37 -35.98 2.91
C ILE A 76 10.73 -36.82 4.02
N GLU A 77 11.29 -37.98 4.34
CA GLU A 77 10.74 -38.91 5.34
C GLU A 77 10.62 -38.27 6.74
N SER A 78 11.64 -37.51 7.15
CA SER A 78 11.65 -36.83 8.44
C SER A 78 10.57 -35.73 8.51
N PRO A 79 10.48 -34.78 7.56
CA PRO A 79 9.36 -33.84 7.50
C PRO A 79 7.98 -34.51 7.46
N ILE A 80 7.79 -35.59 6.68
CA ILE A 80 6.50 -36.28 6.62
C ILE A 80 6.15 -36.94 7.97
N ARG A 81 7.13 -37.51 8.66
CA ARG A 81 6.94 -38.04 10.02
C ARG A 81 6.60 -36.94 11.00
N ASP A 82 7.30 -35.82 10.95
CA ASP A 82 7.03 -34.66 11.79
C ASP A 82 5.61 -34.11 11.54
N LEU A 83 5.10 -34.14 10.31
CA LEU A 83 3.71 -33.77 9.99
C LEU A 83 2.66 -34.69 10.62
N SER A 84 2.95 -35.98 10.75
CA SER A 84 1.98 -36.99 11.21
C SER A 84 2.05 -37.24 12.72
N GLU A 85 3.25 -37.28 13.28
CA GLU A 85 3.51 -37.68 14.67
C GLU A 85 4.04 -36.52 15.54
N GLY A 86 4.47 -35.42 14.94
CA GLY A 86 5.11 -34.31 15.63
C GLY A 86 4.14 -33.42 16.42
N ASP A 87 4.71 -32.69 17.37
CA ASP A 87 4.01 -31.62 18.09
C ASP A 87 3.71 -30.41 17.18
N LEU A 88 2.96 -29.43 17.68
CA LEU A 88 2.54 -28.29 16.87
C LEU A 88 3.74 -27.50 16.26
N PRO A 89 4.81 -27.18 17.00
CA PRO A 89 6.04 -26.62 16.43
C PRO A 89 6.65 -27.48 15.33
N GLN A 90 6.79 -28.79 15.54
CA GLN A 90 7.37 -29.73 14.57
C GLN A 90 6.55 -29.78 13.28
N ARG A 91 5.22 -29.93 13.38
CA ARG A 91 4.32 -29.92 12.20
C ARG A 91 4.45 -28.63 11.39
N LYS A 92 4.50 -27.48 12.06
CA LYS A 92 4.68 -26.18 11.39
C LYS A 92 6.05 -26.08 10.71
N GLN A 93 7.10 -26.51 11.39
CA GLN A 93 8.45 -26.48 10.82
C GLN A 93 8.57 -27.41 9.61
N ALA A 94 7.96 -28.60 9.68
CA ALA A 94 7.92 -29.52 8.55
C ALA A 94 7.22 -28.91 7.32
N ILE A 95 6.10 -28.20 7.49
CA ILE A 95 5.45 -27.46 6.38
C ILE A 95 6.40 -26.40 5.81
N VAL A 96 7.12 -25.66 6.66
CA VAL A 96 8.09 -24.64 6.23
C VAL A 96 9.22 -25.28 5.43
N ASP A 97 9.76 -26.40 5.89
CA ASP A 97 10.85 -27.11 5.24
C ASP A 97 10.41 -27.67 3.88
N LEU A 98 9.24 -28.31 3.81
CA LEU A 98 8.67 -28.75 2.53
C LEU A 98 8.42 -27.57 1.58
N THR A 99 7.97 -26.43 2.10
CA THR A 99 7.78 -25.20 1.30
C THR A 99 9.10 -24.68 0.73
N ARG A 100 10.17 -24.69 1.52
CA ARG A 100 11.52 -24.29 1.08
C ARG A 100 12.09 -25.23 0.03
N LEU A 101 11.78 -26.52 0.16
CA LEU A 101 12.16 -27.53 -0.83
C LEU A 101 11.44 -27.33 -2.17
N GLY A 102 10.21 -26.82 -2.13
CA GLY A 102 9.42 -26.50 -3.32
C GLY A 102 9.05 -27.77 -4.10
N PRO A 103 8.99 -27.71 -5.45
CA PRO A 103 8.62 -28.86 -6.29
C PRO A 103 9.57 -30.07 -6.18
N ARG A 104 10.77 -29.91 -5.60
CA ARG A 104 11.76 -30.99 -5.44
C ARG A 104 11.28 -32.07 -4.47
N GLY A 105 10.29 -31.79 -3.62
CA GLY A 105 9.67 -32.78 -2.73
C GLY A 105 8.73 -33.77 -3.44
N GLY A 106 8.42 -33.54 -4.73
CA GLY A 106 7.57 -34.46 -5.50
C GLY A 106 6.15 -34.62 -4.97
N ASN A 107 5.45 -35.66 -5.45
CA ASN A 107 4.03 -35.89 -5.16
C ASN A 107 3.77 -36.31 -3.71
N GLU A 108 4.74 -36.95 -3.07
CA GLU A 108 4.65 -37.36 -1.66
C GLU A 108 4.57 -36.13 -0.74
N ALA A 109 5.43 -35.12 -0.95
CA ALA A 109 5.34 -33.87 -0.20
C ALA A 109 4.01 -33.14 -0.43
N VAL A 110 3.52 -33.15 -1.67
CA VAL A 110 2.22 -32.55 -2.03
C VAL A 110 1.08 -33.27 -1.31
N THR A 111 1.09 -34.60 -1.29
CA THR A 111 0.06 -35.43 -0.62
C THR A 111 0.07 -35.19 0.89
N ALA A 112 1.23 -35.22 1.53
CA ALA A 112 1.37 -34.98 2.96
C ALA A 112 0.88 -33.59 3.38
N VAL A 113 1.19 -32.55 2.58
CA VAL A 113 0.70 -31.19 2.85
C VAL A 113 -0.81 -31.07 2.59
N ILE A 114 -1.37 -31.81 1.63
CA ILE A 114 -2.82 -31.87 1.41
C ILE A 114 -3.53 -32.53 2.61
N GLU A 115 -2.97 -33.60 3.18
CA GLU A 115 -3.52 -34.24 4.39
C GLU A 115 -3.57 -33.27 5.58
N CYS A 116 -2.61 -32.35 5.67
CA CYS A 116 -2.59 -31.30 6.70
C CYS A 116 -3.77 -30.32 6.63
N PHE A 117 -4.58 -30.32 5.56
CA PHE A 117 -5.85 -29.58 5.53
C PHE A 117 -6.86 -30.14 6.52
N GLU A 118 -6.70 -31.39 6.97
CA GLU A 118 -7.54 -32.08 7.94
C GLU A 118 -6.91 -32.12 9.34
N ASP A 119 -5.74 -31.48 9.53
CA ASP A 119 -5.09 -31.37 10.84
C ASP A 119 -6.03 -30.74 11.87
N GLY A 120 -5.95 -31.19 13.13
CA GLY A 120 -6.78 -30.65 14.22
C GLY A 120 -6.56 -29.16 14.47
N GLU A 121 -5.34 -28.66 14.25
CA GLU A 121 -4.92 -27.30 14.53
C GLU A 121 -5.14 -26.36 13.34
N TYR A 122 -5.93 -25.30 13.54
CA TYR A 122 -6.22 -24.30 12.49
C TYR A 122 -4.96 -23.69 11.88
N SER A 123 -3.94 -23.47 12.72
CA SER A 123 -2.68 -22.86 12.28
C SER A 123 -1.86 -23.78 11.35
N VAL A 124 -1.97 -25.10 11.49
CA VAL A 124 -1.33 -26.08 10.60
C VAL A 124 -2.08 -26.12 9.27
N ARG A 125 -3.42 -26.21 9.30
CA ARG A 125 -4.26 -26.13 8.10
C ARG A 125 -3.94 -24.90 7.26
N LYS A 126 -3.83 -23.74 7.91
CA LYS A 126 -3.51 -22.47 7.25
C LYS A 126 -2.09 -22.43 6.67
N ALA A 127 -1.12 -23.01 7.36
CA ALA A 127 0.23 -23.15 6.84
C ALA A 127 0.23 -24.04 5.59
N ALA A 128 -0.50 -25.16 5.61
CA ALA A 128 -0.62 -26.08 4.49
C ALA A 128 -1.22 -25.41 3.24
N ALA A 129 -2.32 -24.66 3.38
CA ALA A 129 -2.93 -23.94 2.26
C ALA A 129 -2.00 -22.91 1.62
N LYS A 130 -1.16 -22.24 2.41
CA LYS A 130 -0.15 -21.29 1.91
C LYS A 130 1.08 -21.95 1.30
N ALA A 131 1.41 -23.15 1.76
CA ALA A 131 2.55 -23.94 1.28
C ALA A 131 2.26 -24.61 -0.05
N LEU A 132 1.03 -25.13 -0.21
CA LEU A 132 0.63 -25.97 -1.34
C LEU A 132 0.96 -25.36 -2.72
N PRO A 133 0.65 -24.07 -3.01
CA PRO A 133 0.99 -23.45 -4.31
C PRO A 133 2.49 -23.47 -4.66
N LYS A 134 3.37 -23.52 -3.65
CA LYS A 134 4.83 -23.46 -3.81
C LYS A 134 5.44 -24.85 -4.03
N ILE A 135 4.72 -25.92 -3.72
CA ILE A 135 5.23 -27.30 -3.79
C ILE A 135 4.60 -28.13 -4.92
N VAL A 136 3.41 -27.76 -5.42
CA VAL A 136 2.62 -28.60 -6.35
C VAL A 136 3.31 -28.97 -7.66
N GLY A 137 4.29 -28.20 -8.14
CA GLY A 137 5.05 -28.53 -9.35
C GLY A 137 4.15 -28.97 -10.52
N GLY A 138 4.46 -30.12 -11.13
CA GLY A 138 3.67 -30.73 -12.22
C GLY A 138 2.33 -31.37 -11.80
N SER A 139 2.02 -31.42 -10.51
CA SER A 139 0.84 -32.12 -9.94
C SER A 139 -0.27 -31.17 -9.51
N ARG A 140 -0.31 -29.97 -10.09
CA ARG A 140 -1.28 -28.92 -9.76
C ARG A 140 -2.73 -29.38 -9.92
N GLN A 141 -3.08 -30.07 -11.00
CA GLN A 141 -4.46 -30.53 -11.23
C GLN A 141 -4.92 -31.56 -10.18
N GLN A 142 -4.01 -32.46 -9.79
CA GLN A 142 -4.27 -33.45 -8.73
C GLN A 142 -4.50 -32.75 -7.39
N ALA A 143 -3.68 -31.74 -7.08
CA ALA A 143 -3.84 -30.93 -5.87
C ALA A 143 -5.17 -30.16 -5.88
N ILE A 144 -5.56 -29.54 -6.99
CA ILE A 144 -6.86 -28.86 -7.13
C ILE A 144 -8.01 -29.84 -6.84
N THR A 145 -7.97 -31.03 -7.44
CA THR A 145 -9.00 -32.06 -7.27
C THR A 145 -9.08 -32.51 -5.80
N ALA A 146 -7.94 -32.72 -5.16
CA ALA A 146 -7.87 -33.13 -3.76
C ALA A 146 -8.35 -32.03 -2.78
N VAL A 147 -8.10 -30.75 -3.10
CA VAL A 147 -8.63 -29.63 -2.31
C VAL A 147 -10.14 -29.47 -2.53
N ILE A 148 -10.63 -29.65 -3.77
CA ILE A 148 -12.07 -29.65 -4.07
C ILE A 148 -12.81 -30.72 -3.28
N ALA A 149 -12.25 -31.93 -3.16
CA ALA A 149 -12.86 -33.00 -2.35
C ALA A 149 -13.07 -32.60 -0.88
N ARG A 150 -12.22 -31.73 -0.34
CA ARG A 150 -12.32 -31.22 1.06
C ARG A 150 -13.40 -30.17 1.26
N LEU A 151 -13.98 -29.64 0.19
CA LEU A 151 -15.17 -28.79 0.28
C LEU A 151 -16.39 -29.57 0.77
N GLU A 152 -16.40 -30.90 0.68
CA GLU A 152 -17.47 -31.76 1.18
C GLU A 152 -17.20 -32.32 2.59
N HIS A 153 -16.09 -31.94 3.22
CA HIS A 153 -15.68 -32.47 4.51
C HIS A 153 -16.68 -32.14 5.65
N ARG A 154 -16.79 -33.02 6.65
CA ARG A 154 -17.74 -32.85 7.78
C ARG A 154 -17.48 -31.62 8.63
N LEU A 155 -16.21 -31.23 8.77
CA LEU A 155 -15.79 -30.07 9.55
C LEU A 155 -15.78 -28.81 8.67
N HIS A 156 -16.56 -27.80 9.07
CA HIS A 156 -16.57 -26.51 8.38
C HIS A 156 -15.19 -25.83 8.39
N SER A 157 -14.37 -26.04 9.41
CA SER A 157 -13.01 -25.49 9.46
C SER A 157 -12.09 -26.03 8.35
N VAL A 158 -12.31 -27.27 7.90
CA VAL A 158 -11.61 -27.88 6.76
C VAL A 158 -12.16 -27.34 5.44
N ARG A 159 -13.47 -27.16 5.33
CA ARG A 159 -14.08 -26.51 4.15
C ARG A 159 -13.57 -25.08 3.96
N SER A 160 -13.53 -24.32 5.05
CA SER A 160 -13.02 -22.94 5.05
C SER A 160 -11.60 -22.88 4.52
N ILE A 161 -10.71 -23.78 4.98
CA ILE A 161 -9.33 -23.76 4.50
C ILE A 161 -9.20 -24.21 3.05
N ALA A 162 -10.04 -25.15 2.60
CA ALA A 162 -10.10 -25.52 1.20
C ALA A 162 -10.56 -24.34 0.33
N LEU A 163 -11.57 -23.58 0.76
CA LEU A 163 -12.03 -22.35 0.10
C LEU A 163 -10.97 -21.25 0.08
N GLU A 164 -10.20 -21.07 1.17
CA GLU A 164 -9.06 -20.14 1.21
C GLU A 164 -7.90 -20.60 0.31
N GLY A 165 -7.68 -21.90 0.15
CA GLY A 165 -6.57 -22.48 -0.60
C GLY A 165 -6.79 -22.56 -2.11
N LEU A 166 -8.03 -22.80 -2.56
CA LEU A 166 -8.34 -22.98 -3.99
C LEU A 166 -7.89 -21.80 -4.87
N PRO A 167 -8.18 -20.53 -4.53
CA PRO A 167 -7.75 -19.38 -5.33
C PRO A 167 -6.23 -19.24 -5.49
N LEU A 168 -5.45 -19.88 -4.60
CA LEU A 168 -3.98 -19.87 -4.69
C LEU A 168 -3.44 -20.95 -5.63
N LEU A 169 -4.26 -21.92 -6.03
CA LEU A 169 -3.89 -23.06 -6.87
C LEU A 169 -4.46 -22.96 -8.28
N THR A 170 -5.61 -22.32 -8.45
CA THR A 170 -6.37 -22.29 -9.69
C THR A 170 -6.10 -21.00 -10.46
N GLU A 171 -6.16 -21.09 -11.78
CA GLU A 171 -6.22 -19.89 -12.63
C GLU A 171 -7.62 -19.27 -12.58
N ARG A 172 -7.72 -17.99 -12.94
CA ARG A 172 -9.03 -17.36 -13.10
C ARG A 172 -9.78 -18.05 -14.25
N GLY A 173 -11.07 -18.31 -14.04
CA GLY A 173 -11.93 -18.97 -15.02
C GLY A 173 -11.92 -20.49 -14.92
N ASP A 174 -11.26 -21.09 -13.90
CA ASP A 174 -11.29 -22.54 -13.68
C ASP A 174 -12.73 -23.01 -13.40
N ASP A 175 -13.34 -23.61 -14.42
CA ASP A 175 -14.73 -24.05 -14.43
C ASP A 175 -15.04 -25.06 -13.31
N HIS A 176 -14.10 -25.96 -13.05
CA HIS A 176 -14.25 -27.02 -12.06
C HIS A 176 -14.22 -26.44 -10.65
N ALA A 177 -13.27 -25.53 -10.39
CA ALA A 177 -13.17 -24.84 -9.10
C ALA A 177 -14.36 -23.92 -8.85
N ILE A 178 -14.79 -23.13 -9.84
CA ILE A 178 -15.96 -22.24 -9.73
C ILE A 178 -17.21 -23.06 -9.38
N THR A 179 -17.46 -24.15 -10.12
CA THR A 179 -18.60 -25.03 -9.87
C THR A 179 -18.56 -25.63 -8.46
N ALA A 180 -17.38 -26.05 -8.00
CA ALA A 180 -17.22 -26.65 -6.68
C ALA A 180 -17.45 -25.63 -5.54
N VAL A 181 -16.96 -24.40 -5.70
CA VAL A 181 -17.19 -23.30 -4.74
C VAL A 181 -18.67 -22.92 -4.68
N ILE A 182 -19.35 -22.80 -5.83
CA ILE A 182 -20.78 -22.43 -5.89
C ILE A 182 -21.66 -23.41 -5.08
N ARG A 183 -21.32 -24.69 -5.02
CA ARG A 183 -22.06 -25.68 -4.20
C ARG A 183 -22.06 -25.38 -2.70
N ASN A 184 -21.11 -24.58 -2.21
CA ASN A 184 -21.00 -24.20 -0.80
C ASN A 184 -21.65 -22.84 -0.47
N ILE A 185 -22.16 -22.11 -1.46
CA ILE A 185 -22.83 -20.81 -1.29
C ILE A 185 -24.12 -20.92 -0.47
N GLY A 186 -24.84 -22.05 -0.56
CA GLY A 186 -26.05 -22.32 0.22
C GLY A 186 -25.80 -22.96 1.60
N HIS A 187 -24.56 -23.01 2.07
CA HIS A 187 -24.21 -23.78 3.27
C HIS A 187 -24.83 -23.17 4.55
N ARG A 188 -25.24 -24.03 5.51
CA ARG A 188 -25.90 -23.58 6.76
C ARG A 188 -25.03 -22.65 7.61
N ASN A 189 -23.73 -22.92 7.68
CA ASN A 189 -22.76 -22.07 8.37
C ASN A 189 -22.44 -20.81 7.53
N PRO A 190 -22.71 -19.58 8.03
CA PRO A 190 -22.47 -18.35 7.30
C PRO A 190 -20.99 -18.08 6.98
N TYR A 191 -20.05 -18.56 7.80
CA TYR A 191 -18.62 -18.43 7.52
C TYR A 191 -18.19 -19.21 6.27
N ILE A 192 -18.88 -20.31 5.94
CA ILE A 192 -18.63 -21.05 4.71
C ILE A 192 -19.16 -20.29 3.50
N ARG A 193 -20.31 -19.62 3.64
CA ARG A 193 -20.88 -18.80 2.56
C ARG A 193 -19.98 -17.61 2.26
N GLU A 194 -19.50 -16.92 3.30
CA GLU A 194 -18.50 -15.86 3.19
C GLU A 194 -17.20 -16.37 2.55
N ALA A 195 -16.63 -17.47 3.04
CA ALA A 195 -15.42 -18.06 2.46
C ALA A 195 -15.62 -18.46 0.99
N SER A 196 -16.82 -18.91 0.62
CA SER A 196 -17.16 -19.24 -0.77
C SER A 196 -17.20 -17.99 -1.65
N LEU A 197 -17.78 -16.89 -1.16
CA LEU A 197 -17.77 -15.59 -1.84
C LEU A 197 -16.34 -15.07 -2.03
N GLN A 198 -15.49 -15.15 -1.00
CA GLN A 198 -14.09 -14.76 -1.11
C GLN A 198 -13.30 -15.66 -2.06
N ALA A 199 -13.61 -16.96 -2.11
CA ALA A 199 -13.04 -17.85 -3.11
C ALA A 199 -13.46 -17.45 -4.53
N LEU A 200 -14.75 -17.18 -4.77
CA LEU A 200 -15.26 -16.69 -6.07
C LEU A 200 -14.57 -15.39 -6.52
N ARG A 201 -14.31 -14.45 -5.61
CA ARG A 201 -13.54 -13.23 -5.91
C ARG A 201 -12.19 -13.51 -6.57
N GLY A 202 -11.52 -14.56 -6.10
CA GLY A 202 -10.21 -14.97 -6.56
C GLY A 202 -10.24 -15.74 -7.89
N ILE A 203 -11.22 -16.63 -8.06
CA ILE A 203 -11.25 -17.59 -9.17
C ILE A 203 -12.18 -17.24 -10.32
N ALA A 204 -13.24 -16.46 -10.08
CA ALA A 204 -14.20 -16.11 -11.13
C ALA A 204 -13.62 -15.04 -12.08
N GLU A 205 -13.95 -15.18 -13.36
CA GLU A 205 -13.67 -14.16 -14.38
C GLU A 205 -14.73 -13.06 -14.35
N ARG A 206 -14.37 -11.89 -14.90
CA ARG A 206 -15.33 -10.79 -15.06
C ARG A 206 -16.40 -11.17 -16.08
N GLY A 207 -17.65 -11.18 -15.64
CA GLY A 207 -18.82 -11.57 -16.42
C GLY A 207 -19.19 -13.05 -16.30
N ASP A 208 -18.60 -13.81 -15.36
CA ASP A 208 -19.08 -15.17 -15.07
C ASP A 208 -20.50 -15.09 -14.47
N THR A 209 -21.47 -15.58 -15.25
CA THR A 209 -22.89 -15.51 -14.89
C THR A 209 -23.25 -16.40 -13.71
N ARG A 210 -22.58 -17.54 -13.54
CA ARG A 210 -22.84 -18.46 -12.42
C ARG A 210 -22.31 -17.88 -11.10
N ALA A 211 -21.13 -17.27 -11.16
CA ALA A 211 -20.59 -16.53 -10.02
C ALA A 211 -21.49 -15.34 -9.67
N MET A 212 -22.02 -14.64 -10.68
CA MET A 212 -23.00 -13.57 -10.46
C MET A 212 -24.26 -14.09 -9.77
N ASP A 213 -24.89 -15.14 -10.28
CA ASP A 213 -26.09 -15.75 -9.67
C ASP A 213 -25.85 -16.18 -8.22
N ALA A 214 -24.68 -16.75 -7.93
CA ALA A 214 -24.27 -17.13 -6.58
C ALA A 214 -24.14 -15.92 -5.65
N VAL A 215 -23.55 -14.82 -6.13
CA VAL A 215 -23.44 -13.57 -5.37
C VAL A 215 -24.82 -12.96 -5.13
N LEU A 216 -25.68 -12.89 -6.14
CA LEU A 216 -27.04 -12.37 -6.02
C LEU A 216 -27.89 -13.18 -5.02
N LEU A 217 -27.67 -14.49 -4.92
CA LEU A 217 -28.30 -15.32 -3.89
C LEU A 217 -27.84 -14.92 -2.48
N CYS A 218 -26.53 -14.69 -2.28
CA CYS A 218 -25.97 -14.27 -0.99
C CYS A 218 -26.31 -12.83 -0.59
N LEU A 219 -26.71 -11.97 -1.53
CA LEU A 219 -27.25 -10.66 -1.18
C LEU A 219 -28.57 -10.78 -0.40
N LYS A 220 -29.35 -11.84 -0.64
CA LYS A 220 -30.60 -12.11 0.08
C LYS A 220 -30.39 -12.83 1.42
N ASP A 221 -29.15 -12.95 1.88
CA ASP A 221 -28.82 -13.65 3.11
C ASP A 221 -29.34 -12.93 4.36
N HIS A 222 -29.75 -13.68 5.38
CA HIS A 222 -30.20 -13.12 6.66
C HIS A 222 -29.05 -12.52 7.48
N VAL A 223 -27.82 -12.96 7.24
CA VAL A 223 -26.62 -12.53 7.96
C VAL A 223 -25.96 -11.35 7.27
N GLY A 224 -25.84 -10.22 7.97
CA GLY A 224 -25.30 -8.97 7.43
C GLY A 224 -23.90 -9.10 6.83
N PHE A 225 -22.96 -9.79 7.49
CA PHE A 225 -21.60 -9.92 6.96
C PHE A 225 -21.51 -10.76 5.68
N VAL A 226 -22.44 -11.71 5.46
CA VAL A 226 -22.52 -12.46 4.20
C VAL A 226 -22.99 -11.54 3.07
N ARG A 227 -23.97 -10.66 3.34
CA ARG A 227 -24.38 -9.62 2.39
C ARG A 227 -23.25 -8.64 2.08
N THR A 228 -22.51 -8.20 3.10
CA THR A 228 -21.31 -7.38 2.94
C THR A 228 -20.30 -8.05 2.03
N ALA A 229 -19.95 -9.32 2.29
CA ALA A 229 -19.03 -10.08 1.46
C ALA A 229 -19.54 -10.19 0.01
N ALA A 230 -20.84 -10.41 -0.20
CA ALA A 230 -21.42 -10.48 -1.54
C ALA A 230 -21.28 -9.15 -2.30
N LEU A 231 -21.55 -8.02 -1.65
CA LEU A 231 -21.36 -6.68 -2.23
C LEU A 231 -19.88 -6.38 -2.55
N GLU A 232 -18.94 -6.84 -1.71
CA GLU A 232 -17.50 -6.69 -1.96
C GLU A 232 -16.99 -7.53 -3.14
N VAL A 233 -17.67 -8.64 -3.46
CA VAL A 233 -17.33 -9.49 -4.61
C VAL A 233 -17.84 -8.87 -5.92
N LEU A 234 -18.97 -8.17 -5.92
CA LEU A 234 -19.57 -7.60 -7.14
C LEU A 234 -18.57 -6.82 -8.02
N PRO A 235 -17.75 -5.86 -7.51
CA PRO A 235 -16.73 -5.16 -8.31
C PRO A 235 -15.68 -6.03 -8.98
N HIS A 236 -15.49 -7.26 -8.52
CA HIS A 236 -14.46 -8.17 -9.02
C HIS A 236 -15.00 -9.06 -10.14
N ILE A 237 -16.29 -9.38 -10.11
CA ILE A 237 -16.94 -10.30 -11.07
C ILE A 237 -17.85 -9.57 -12.06
N ALA A 238 -18.42 -8.42 -11.72
CA ALA A 238 -19.27 -7.65 -12.63
C ALA A 238 -18.42 -6.95 -13.69
N LYS A 239 -18.96 -6.77 -14.90
CA LYS A 239 -18.38 -5.81 -15.86
C LYS A 239 -18.76 -4.39 -15.43
N ARG A 240 -17.95 -3.39 -15.81
CA ARG A 240 -18.36 -1.98 -15.63
C ARG A 240 -19.63 -1.75 -16.47
N GLY A 241 -20.61 -1.05 -15.90
CA GLY A 241 -21.93 -0.83 -16.52
C GLY A 241 -22.91 -1.99 -16.36
N ASP A 242 -22.58 -3.05 -15.62
CA ASP A 242 -23.48 -4.18 -15.39
C ASP A 242 -24.70 -3.77 -14.56
N GLN A 243 -25.83 -3.58 -15.25
CA GLN A 243 -27.09 -3.11 -14.67
C GLN A 243 -27.66 -4.05 -13.61
N LEU A 244 -27.40 -5.37 -13.71
CA LEU A 244 -27.85 -6.32 -12.68
C LEU A 244 -27.05 -6.13 -11.40
N ALA A 245 -25.73 -5.96 -11.50
CA ALA A 245 -24.89 -5.70 -10.34
C ALA A 245 -25.16 -4.32 -9.72
N ILE A 246 -25.42 -3.29 -10.54
CA ILE A 246 -25.79 -1.94 -10.07
C ILE A 246 -27.11 -1.99 -9.32
N SER A 247 -28.18 -2.51 -9.94
CA SER A 247 -29.50 -2.62 -9.29
C SER A 247 -29.44 -3.44 -8.00
N ALA A 248 -28.73 -4.55 -8.01
CA ALA A 248 -28.54 -5.36 -6.82
C ALA A 248 -27.83 -4.59 -5.69
N ALA A 249 -26.80 -3.80 -5.99
CA ALA A 249 -26.14 -2.97 -4.98
C ALA A 249 -27.05 -1.84 -4.46
N LEU A 250 -27.85 -1.22 -5.33
CA LEU A 250 -28.77 -0.14 -4.97
C LEU A 250 -29.82 -0.58 -3.92
N GLU A 251 -30.30 -1.82 -3.98
CA GLU A 251 -31.26 -2.36 -3.00
C GLU A 251 -30.74 -2.33 -1.55
N PHE A 252 -29.42 -2.37 -1.36
CA PHE A 252 -28.79 -2.45 -0.04
C PHE A 252 -28.37 -1.09 0.53
N LEU A 253 -28.65 0.02 -0.16
CA LEU A 253 -28.38 1.36 0.36
C LEU A 253 -29.23 1.73 1.58
N ASN A 254 -30.30 0.99 1.86
CA ASN A 254 -31.14 1.18 3.05
C ASN A 254 -31.05 0.00 4.04
N ASP A 255 -30.03 -0.85 3.93
CA ASP A 255 -29.86 -1.98 4.85
C ASP A 255 -29.71 -1.51 6.31
N LEU A 256 -30.25 -2.29 7.24
CA LEU A 256 -30.16 -2.03 8.68
C LEU A 256 -28.70 -1.83 9.16
N HIS A 257 -27.76 -2.60 8.60
CA HIS A 257 -26.36 -2.59 8.98
C HIS A 257 -25.56 -1.60 8.14
N SER A 258 -24.82 -0.71 8.80
CA SER A 258 -24.00 0.29 8.13
C SER A 258 -22.86 -0.29 7.30
N CYS A 259 -22.30 -1.43 7.70
CA CYS A 259 -21.28 -2.13 6.89
C CYS A 259 -21.85 -2.62 5.55
N VAL A 260 -23.12 -3.01 5.50
CA VAL A 260 -23.79 -3.43 4.26
C VAL A 260 -24.05 -2.22 3.37
N ARG A 261 -24.59 -1.11 3.93
CA ARG A 261 -24.79 0.15 3.18
C ARG A 261 -23.48 0.70 2.62
N GLN A 262 -22.42 0.67 3.42
CA GLN A 262 -21.08 1.05 3.00
C GLN A 262 -20.60 0.17 1.84
N ALA A 263 -20.68 -1.15 1.97
CA ALA A 263 -20.25 -2.07 0.92
C ALA A 263 -21.04 -1.88 -0.38
N ALA A 264 -22.33 -1.55 -0.29
CA ALA A 264 -23.17 -1.22 -1.44
C ALA A 264 -22.67 0.03 -2.18
N LEU A 265 -22.35 1.10 -1.45
CA LEU A 265 -21.77 2.32 -2.03
C LEU A 265 -20.41 2.06 -2.69
N HIS A 266 -19.54 1.25 -2.06
CA HIS A 266 -18.29 0.83 -2.67
C HIS A 266 -18.51 -0.02 -3.93
N ALA A 267 -19.52 -0.90 -3.94
CA ALA A 267 -19.86 -1.68 -5.12
C ALA A 267 -20.30 -0.79 -6.28
N ILE A 268 -21.21 0.15 -6.02
CA ILE A 268 -21.70 1.13 -7.00
C ILE A 268 -20.53 1.94 -7.57
N ALA A 269 -19.63 2.46 -6.72
CA ALA A 269 -18.48 3.27 -7.14
C ALA A 269 -17.57 2.58 -8.18
N HIS A 270 -17.50 1.23 -8.17
CA HIS A 270 -16.62 0.46 -9.06
C HIS A 270 -17.35 -0.19 -10.23
N VAL A 271 -18.64 -0.51 -10.08
CA VAL A 271 -19.43 -1.18 -11.11
C VAL A 271 -20.16 -0.17 -12.00
N ALA A 272 -20.69 0.92 -11.44
CA ALA A 272 -21.41 1.92 -12.22
C ALA A 272 -20.49 2.61 -13.25
N GLU A 273 -21.09 2.95 -14.39
CA GLU A 273 -20.44 3.82 -15.36
C GLU A 273 -20.44 5.26 -14.85
N GLN A 274 -19.56 6.07 -15.42
CA GLN A 274 -19.59 7.51 -15.16
C GLN A 274 -20.90 8.06 -15.75
N GLU A 275 -21.48 9.07 -15.09
CA GLU A 275 -22.75 9.72 -15.46
C GLU A 275 -23.99 8.82 -15.32
N ASP A 276 -23.89 7.65 -14.67
CA ASP A 276 -25.05 6.83 -14.34
C ASP A 276 -25.99 7.59 -13.38
N GLN A 277 -27.10 8.10 -13.93
CA GLN A 277 -28.04 8.95 -13.21
C GLN A 277 -28.74 8.21 -12.08
N HIS A 278 -29.02 6.92 -12.24
CA HIS A 278 -29.67 6.12 -11.20
C HIS A 278 -28.73 5.91 -10.02
N ALA A 279 -27.47 5.60 -10.30
CA ALA A 279 -26.43 5.51 -9.28
C ALA A 279 -26.21 6.85 -8.57
N LEU A 280 -26.11 7.97 -9.31
CA LEU A 280 -25.92 9.31 -8.75
C LEU A 280 -27.04 9.72 -7.80
N LEU A 281 -28.31 9.52 -8.20
CA LEU A 281 -29.46 9.86 -7.36
C LEU A 281 -29.47 9.05 -6.07
N ALA A 282 -29.17 7.76 -6.15
CA ALA A 282 -29.18 6.88 -4.99
C ALA A 282 -28.00 7.15 -4.03
N VAL A 283 -26.81 7.40 -4.58
CA VAL A 283 -25.62 7.80 -3.80
C VAL A 283 -25.90 9.11 -3.06
N LYS A 284 -26.53 10.11 -3.71
CA LYS A 284 -26.90 11.38 -3.07
C LYS A 284 -27.81 11.18 -1.86
N GLY A 285 -28.78 10.26 -1.93
CA GLY A 285 -29.63 9.90 -0.80
C GLY A 285 -28.88 9.32 0.41
N SER A 286 -27.67 8.78 0.22
CA SER A 286 -26.85 8.21 1.28
C SER A 286 -25.88 9.23 1.92
N LEU A 287 -25.81 10.46 1.40
CA LEU A 287 -24.92 11.49 1.91
C LEU A 287 -25.34 11.98 3.30
N ASP A 288 -26.62 11.85 3.67
CA ASP A 288 -27.16 12.24 4.98
C ASP A 288 -27.30 11.06 5.96
N ASP A 289 -26.65 9.92 5.67
CA ASP A 289 -26.71 8.75 6.55
C ASP A 289 -26.21 9.07 7.98
N ARG A 290 -26.83 8.46 8.98
CA ARG A 290 -26.45 8.63 10.39
C ARG A 290 -25.00 8.25 10.68
N GLU A 291 -24.47 7.23 9.98
CA GLU A 291 -23.12 6.73 10.17
C GLU A 291 -22.12 7.42 9.26
N SER A 292 -21.08 8.01 9.84
CA SER A 292 -20.05 8.72 9.08
C SER A 292 -19.31 7.83 8.07
N VAL A 293 -19.20 6.52 8.31
CA VAL A 293 -18.59 5.58 7.37
C VAL A 293 -19.43 5.41 6.09
N VAL A 294 -20.76 5.51 6.20
CA VAL A 294 -21.67 5.45 5.05
C VAL A 294 -21.62 6.78 4.30
N ARG A 295 -21.68 7.92 5.01
CA ARG A 295 -21.52 9.24 4.37
C ARG A 295 -20.19 9.36 3.61
N HIS A 296 -19.09 8.88 4.20
CA HIS A 296 -17.79 8.85 3.55
C HIS A 296 -17.83 8.01 2.26
N ALA A 297 -18.38 6.78 2.33
CA ALA A 297 -18.50 5.92 1.16
C ALA A 297 -19.41 6.53 0.08
N ALA A 298 -20.42 7.31 0.48
CA ALA A 298 -21.31 8.01 -0.44
C ALA A 298 -20.58 9.14 -1.17
N VAL A 299 -19.79 9.95 -0.46
CA VAL A 299 -18.94 10.98 -1.09
C VAL A 299 -17.92 10.35 -2.04
N HIS A 300 -17.28 9.25 -1.62
CA HIS A 300 -16.37 8.51 -2.48
C HIS A 300 -17.04 7.99 -3.76
N ALA A 301 -18.22 7.38 -3.63
CA ALA A 301 -18.99 6.89 -4.76
C ALA A 301 -19.44 8.04 -5.68
N LEU A 302 -19.82 9.18 -5.10
CA LEU A 302 -20.19 10.38 -5.85
C LEU A 302 -19.03 10.83 -6.74
N GLY A 303 -17.82 10.92 -6.20
CA GLY A 303 -16.64 11.28 -6.99
C GLY A 303 -16.29 10.29 -8.11
N LYS A 304 -16.61 9.00 -7.96
CA LYS A 304 -16.32 7.97 -8.97
C LYS A 304 -17.36 7.89 -10.09
N VAL A 305 -18.61 8.22 -9.79
CA VAL A 305 -19.74 8.11 -10.73
C VAL A 305 -20.01 9.45 -11.41
N ALA A 306 -19.82 10.58 -10.72
CA ALA A 306 -20.05 11.89 -11.31
C ALA A 306 -19.02 12.20 -12.40
N SER A 307 -19.44 12.96 -13.40
CA SER A 307 -18.51 13.53 -14.38
C SER A 307 -17.85 14.80 -13.85
N ARG A 308 -16.73 15.15 -14.48
CA ARG A 308 -16.14 16.48 -14.25
C ARG A 308 -17.13 17.56 -14.70
N GLY A 309 -17.31 18.57 -13.87
CA GLY A 309 -18.27 19.65 -14.10
C GLY A 309 -19.72 19.33 -13.69
N ASP A 310 -20.00 18.16 -13.09
CA ASP A 310 -21.35 17.87 -12.56
C ASP A 310 -21.67 18.80 -11.38
N LEU A 311 -22.48 19.83 -11.66
CA LEU A 311 -22.87 20.85 -10.69
C LEU A 311 -23.58 20.26 -9.47
N SER A 312 -24.46 19.28 -9.66
CA SER A 312 -25.24 18.74 -8.55
C SER A 312 -24.41 17.80 -7.68
N ALA A 313 -23.45 17.07 -8.27
CA ALA A 313 -22.45 16.34 -7.50
C ALA A 313 -21.49 17.29 -6.77
N MET A 314 -21.10 18.41 -7.40
CA MET A 314 -20.26 19.44 -6.79
C MET A 314 -20.93 20.06 -5.57
N GLU A 315 -22.18 20.51 -5.68
CA GLU A 315 -22.95 21.05 -4.55
C GLU A 315 -23.03 20.06 -3.38
N ALA A 316 -23.29 18.79 -3.69
CA ALA A 316 -23.37 17.73 -2.70
C ALA A 316 -22.02 17.45 -2.01
N ALA A 317 -20.91 17.49 -2.76
CA ALA A 317 -19.56 17.36 -2.20
C ALA A 317 -19.19 18.58 -1.33
N ILE A 318 -19.51 19.80 -1.78
CA ILE A 318 -19.32 21.03 -1.00
C ILE A 318 -20.08 20.95 0.33
N ALA A 319 -21.34 20.51 0.33
CA ALA A 319 -22.12 20.35 1.55
C ALA A 319 -21.54 19.30 2.53
N ARG A 320 -20.75 18.33 2.05
CA ARG A 320 -20.03 17.36 2.88
C ARG A 320 -18.65 17.82 3.32
N ALA A 321 -18.14 18.92 2.75
CA ALA A 321 -16.93 19.54 3.26
C ALA A 321 -17.12 20.06 4.70
N ASP A 322 -18.35 20.35 5.13
CA ASP A 322 -18.74 20.77 6.50
C ASP A 322 -19.12 19.63 7.46
N ASP A 323 -18.90 18.37 7.09
CA ASP A 323 -19.29 17.23 7.93
C ASP A 323 -18.56 17.20 9.29
N GLN A 324 -19.23 16.69 10.33
CA GLN A 324 -18.64 16.52 11.66
C GLN A 324 -17.44 15.54 11.65
N SER A 325 -17.44 14.58 10.74
CA SER A 325 -16.38 13.60 10.60
C SER A 325 -15.24 14.12 9.73
N VAL A 326 -14.04 14.18 10.29
CA VAL A 326 -12.79 14.50 9.57
C VAL A 326 -12.62 13.66 8.29
N ARG A 327 -12.99 12.38 8.33
CA ARG A 327 -12.88 11.49 7.17
C ARG A 327 -13.81 11.92 6.04
N VAL A 328 -15.05 12.31 6.36
CA VAL A 328 -16.03 12.76 5.37
C VAL A 328 -15.59 14.10 4.77
N ARG A 329 -15.14 15.06 5.60
CA ARG A 329 -14.61 16.35 5.11
C ARG A 329 -13.42 16.16 4.16
N HIS A 330 -12.48 15.28 4.54
CA HIS A 330 -11.32 14.96 3.71
C HIS A 330 -11.73 14.36 2.36
N GLU A 331 -12.64 13.37 2.35
CA GLU A 331 -13.13 12.75 1.12
C GLU A 331 -13.92 13.74 0.26
N ALA A 332 -14.66 14.67 0.89
CA ALA A 332 -15.37 15.74 0.19
C ALA A 332 -14.40 16.68 -0.53
N VAL A 333 -13.32 17.11 0.14
CA VAL A 333 -12.26 17.92 -0.48
C VAL A 333 -11.62 17.19 -1.67
N HIS A 334 -11.30 15.90 -1.51
CA HIS A 334 -10.76 15.09 -2.60
C HIS A 334 -11.76 14.96 -3.77
N THR A 335 -13.04 14.79 -3.46
CA THR A 335 -14.10 14.71 -4.47
C THR A 335 -14.23 16.02 -5.22
N ILE A 336 -14.29 17.17 -4.54
CA ILE A 336 -14.32 18.52 -5.15
C ILE A 336 -13.16 18.70 -6.13
N ALA A 337 -11.93 18.32 -5.76
CA ALA A 337 -10.78 18.38 -6.66
C ALA A 337 -10.95 17.48 -7.90
N HIS A 338 -11.51 16.29 -7.70
CA HIS A 338 -11.64 15.29 -8.75
C HIS A 338 -12.71 15.65 -9.80
N ILE A 339 -13.87 16.16 -9.35
CA ILE A 339 -15.01 16.48 -10.22
C ILE A 339 -15.07 17.96 -10.61
N GLY A 340 -14.32 18.84 -9.96
CA GLY A 340 -14.33 20.27 -10.27
C GLY A 340 -13.57 20.62 -11.55
N ASP A 341 -14.09 21.60 -12.29
CA ASP A 341 -13.36 22.18 -13.40
C ASP A 341 -12.33 23.19 -12.90
N ALA A 342 -11.22 23.31 -13.63
CA ALA A 342 -10.22 24.34 -13.31
C ALA A 342 -10.88 25.72 -13.41
N GLY A 343 -10.73 26.54 -12.36
CA GLY A 343 -11.35 27.84 -12.25
C GLY A 343 -12.80 27.85 -11.72
N ASP A 344 -13.36 26.69 -11.33
CA ASP A 344 -14.68 26.64 -10.68
C ASP A 344 -14.68 27.47 -9.39
N GLN A 345 -15.44 28.57 -9.43
CA GLN A 345 -15.47 29.55 -8.35
C GLN A 345 -16.15 29.03 -7.07
N GLY A 346 -17.11 28.11 -7.20
CA GLY A 346 -17.78 27.49 -6.07
C GLY A 346 -16.84 26.49 -5.38
N ALA A 347 -16.18 25.64 -6.16
CA ALA A 347 -15.17 24.71 -5.66
C ALA A 347 -14.01 25.45 -4.97
N ILE A 348 -13.47 26.50 -5.60
CA ILE A 348 -12.37 27.30 -5.03
C ILE A 348 -12.80 27.95 -3.71
N ALA A 349 -13.99 28.52 -3.62
CA ALA A 349 -14.49 29.14 -2.39
C ALA A 349 -14.60 28.11 -1.25
N ALA A 350 -15.20 26.94 -1.51
CA ALA A 350 -15.33 25.87 -0.52
C ALA A 350 -13.95 25.36 -0.04
N LEU A 351 -12.99 25.21 -0.96
CA LEU A 351 -11.63 24.79 -0.63
C LEU A 351 -10.89 25.84 0.20
N ILE A 352 -11.05 27.14 -0.07
CA ILE A 352 -10.47 28.22 0.73
C ILE A 352 -10.94 28.13 2.20
N GLU A 353 -12.20 27.79 2.44
CA GLU A 353 -12.67 27.57 3.81
C GLU A 353 -12.01 26.35 4.45
N ARG A 354 -11.87 25.23 3.71
CA ARG A 354 -11.23 24.00 4.21
C ARG A 354 -9.73 24.13 4.45
N VAL A 355 -9.08 25.12 3.84
CA VAL A 355 -7.69 25.46 4.18
C VAL A 355 -7.58 25.85 5.66
N LEU A 356 -8.63 26.34 6.31
CA LEU A 356 -8.69 26.72 7.73
C LEU A 356 -9.22 25.62 8.67
N ASP A 357 -9.43 24.39 8.17
CA ASP A 357 -10.00 23.28 8.97
C ASP A 357 -9.19 22.96 10.23
N GLU A 358 -9.88 22.53 11.29
CA GLU A 358 -9.24 22.08 12.54
C GLU A 358 -8.24 20.94 12.32
N SER A 359 -8.54 20.04 11.37
CA SER A 359 -7.73 18.87 11.06
C SER A 359 -6.69 19.19 10.00
N PHE A 360 -5.42 18.96 10.33
CA PHE A 360 -4.32 19.17 9.38
C PHE A 360 -4.45 18.30 8.12
N LEU A 361 -5.11 17.14 8.20
CA LEU A 361 -5.37 16.29 7.04
C LEU A 361 -6.28 16.99 6.03
N VAL A 362 -7.33 17.66 6.50
CA VAL A 362 -8.27 18.40 5.65
C VAL A 362 -7.61 19.67 5.12
N ARG A 363 -6.86 20.40 5.95
CA ARG A 363 -6.09 21.57 5.50
C ARG A 363 -5.12 21.23 4.37
N LEU A 364 -4.33 20.16 4.54
CA LEU A 364 -3.39 19.72 3.52
C LEU A 364 -4.10 19.29 2.22
N ALA A 365 -5.20 18.54 2.33
CA ALA A 365 -6.00 18.15 1.18
C ALA A 365 -6.54 19.38 0.44
N ALA A 366 -7.05 20.39 1.18
CA ALA A 366 -7.61 21.60 0.60
C ALA A 366 -6.54 22.45 -0.10
N VAL A 367 -5.37 22.59 0.51
CA VAL A 367 -4.21 23.25 -0.11
C VAL A 367 -3.83 22.57 -1.43
N ARG A 368 -3.74 21.23 -1.45
CA ARG A 368 -3.43 20.49 -2.69
C ARG A 368 -4.52 20.64 -3.75
N ALA A 369 -5.79 20.56 -3.36
CA ALA A 369 -6.92 20.73 -4.25
C ALA A 369 -6.96 22.13 -4.89
N LEU A 370 -6.62 23.19 -4.14
CA LEU A 370 -6.44 24.53 -4.72
C LEU A 370 -5.30 24.57 -5.74
N GLY A 371 -4.25 23.77 -5.54
CA GLY A 371 -3.18 23.59 -6.52
C GLY A 371 -3.66 23.08 -7.88
N GLU A 372 -4.69 22.24 -7.88
CA GLU A 372 -5.26 21.64 -9.10
C GLU A 372 -6.32 22.54 -9.77
N LEU A 373 -7.11 23.27 -8.97
CA LEU A 373 -8.27 24.01 -9.47
C LEU A 373 -8.07 25.53 -9.59
N ALA A 374 -7.15 26.13 -8.83
CA ALA A 374 -7.13 27.57 -8.57
C ALA A 374 -5.93 28.31 -9.19
N CYS A 375 -5.52 27.93 -10.41
CA CYS A 375 -4.41 28.58 -11.09
C CYS A 375 -4.66 30.08 -11.25
N SER A 376 -3.74 30.91 -10.75
CA SER A 376 -3.82 32.38 -10.75
C SER A 376 -5.03 32.99 -10.02
N ASP A 377 -5.75 32.25 -9.17
CA ASP A 377 -6.80 32.83 -8.31
C ASP A 377 -6.17 33.54 -7.11
N GLY A 378 -6.33 34.87 -7.05
CA GLY A 378 -5.72 35.69 -6.00
C GLY A 378 -6.23 35.40 -4.58
N ARG A 379 -7.47 34.92 -4.41
CA ARG A 379 -8.02 34.54 -3.11
C ARG A 379 -7.39 33.23 -2.63
N ALA A 380 -7.26 32.26 -3.54
CA ALA A 380 -6.59 31.00 -3.26
C ALA A 380 -5.11 31.22 -2.90
N ILE A 381 -4.39 32.05 -3.66
CA ILE A 381 -3.00 32.43 -3.37
C ILE A 381 -2.89 33.00 -1.94
N THR A 382 -3.77 33.94 -1.59
CA THR A 382 -3.74 34.56 -0.25
C THR A 382 -4.04 33.55 0.87
N ALA A 383 -5.03 32.67 0.67
CA ALA A 383 -5.36 31.62 1.63
C ALA A 383 -4.20 30.64 1.84
N VAL A 384 -3.51 30.24 0.76
CA VAL A 384 -2.37 29.32 0.82
C VAL A 384 -1.13 29.98 1.43
N ILE A 385 -0.87 31.28 1.20
CA ILE A 385 0.20 32.03 1.90
C ILE A 385 -0.02 31.94 3.42
N GLY A 386 -1.26 32.05 3.90
CA GLY A 386 -1.60 31.87 5.31
C GLY A 386 -1.32 30.47 5.88
N ARG A 387 -1.04 29.46 5.04
CA ARG A 387 -0.62 28.11 5.46
C ARG A 387 0.88 27.89 5.50
N LEU A 388 1.69 28.85 5.05
CA LEU A 388 3.12 28.83 5.32
C LEU A 388 3.43 28.95 6.82
N GLN A 389 2.48 29.46 7.62
CA GLN A 389 2.56 29.57 9.09
C GLN A 389 1.83 28.45 9.83
N ASP A 390 1.46 27.35 9.14
CA ASP A 390 0.73 26.26 9.78
C ASP A 390 1.57 25.59 10.88
N SER A 391 0.92 25.10 11.94
CA SER A 391 1.61 24.38 13.02
C SER A 391 2.17 23.03 12.58
N VAL A 392 1.69 22.49 11.46
CA VAL A 392 2.09 21.17 10.95
C VAL A 392 2.98 21.32 9.71
N TYR A 393 4.20 20.78 9.81
CA TYR A 393 5.22 20.86 8.76
C TYR A 393 4.75 20.40 7.37
N CYS A 394 3.97 19.31 7.28
CA CYS A 394 3.48 18.83 5.99
C CYS A 394 2.50 19.80 5.31
N VAL A 395 1.76 20.59 6.10
CA VAL A 395 0.88 21.66 5.58
C VAL A 395 1.72 22.82 5.06
N ILE A 396 2.77 23.23 5.79
CA ILE A 396 3.72 24.26 5.34
C ILE A 396 4.34 23.87 4.00
N GLN A 397 4.86 22.64 3.88
CA GLN A 397 5.44 22.14 2.63
C GLN A 397 4.40 22.06 1.51
N GLY A 398 3.18 21.59 1.82
CA GLY A 398 2.08 21.56 0.87
C GLY A 398 1.73 22.95 0.34
N ALA A 399 1.72 23.95 1.23
CA ALA A 399 1.44 25.34 0.90
C ALA A 399 2.53 25.93 0.01
N ALA A 400 3.81 25.73 0.38
CA ALA A 400 4.94 26.18 -0.43
C ALA A 400 4.88 25.60 -1.85
N LYS A 401 4.70 24.28 -1.99
CA LYS A 401 4.56 23.62 -3.30
C LYS A 401 3.33 24.12 -4.07
N THR A 402 2.23 24.37 -3.39
CA THR A 402 1.00 24.86 -4.04
C THR A 402 1.20 26.26 -4.59
N LEU A 403 1.83 27.16 -3.84
CA LEU A 403 2.10 28.53 -4.29
C LEU A 403 2.96 28.56 -5.54
N THR A 404 3.94 27.67 -5.69
CA THR A 404 4.76 27.60 -6.91
C THR A 404 4.00 27.09 -8.12
N MET A 405 2.90 26.35 -7.93
CA MET A 405 2.03 25.88 -9.01
C MET A 405 0.98 26.92 -9.41
N ILE A 406 0.37 27.61 -8.45
CA ILE A 406 -0.77 28.51 -8.71
C ILE A 406 -0.39 29.97 -8.93
N THR A 407 0.85 30.36 -8.60
CA THR A 407 1.31 31.75 -8.71
C THR A 407 2.17 31.93 -9.95
N ALA A 408 1.84 32.89 -10.79
CA ALA A 408 2.67 33.25 -11.94
C ALA A 408 4.00 33.86 -11.48
N LYS A 409 5.09 33.55 -12.19
CA LYS A 409 6.39 34.19 -11.95
C LYS A 409 6.28 35.70 -12.16
N GLY A 410 6.72 36.48 -11.18
CA GLY A 410 6.60 37.93 -11.16
C GLY A 410 5.29 38.46 -10.55
N ASP A 411 4.42 37.61 -10.00
CA ASP A 411 3.23 38.07 -9.27
C ASP A 411 3.65 38.95 -8.09
N THR A 412 3.45 40.26 -8.26
CA THR A 412 3.92 41.25 -7.28
C THR A 412 3.17 41.16 -5.96
N ARG A 413 1.88 40.81 -5.98
CA ARG A 413 1.07 40.72 -4.77
C ARG A 413 1.50 39.53 -3.93
N ALA A 414 1.66 38.37 -4.57
CA ALA A 414 2.12 37.16 -3.91
C ALA A 414 3.54 37.33 -3.36
N THR A 415 4.47 37.86 -4.18
CA THR A 415 5.85 38.11 -3.73
C THR A 415 5.90 39.06 -2.54
N VAL A 416 5.16 40.18 -2.57
CA VAL A 416 5.14 41.13 -1.44
C VAL A 416 4.64 40.47 -0.17
N ALA A 417 3.54 39.72 -0.23
CA ALA A 417 2.97 39.05 0.93
C ALA A 417 3.92 37.97 1.51
N VAL A 418 4.58 37.17 0.67
CA VAL A 418 5.58 36.18 1.13
C VAL A 418 6.84 36.86 1.67
N THR A 419 7.23 38.00 1.11
CA THR A 419 8.36 38.80 1.61
C THR A 419 8.06 39.38 2.99
N GLU A 420 6.87 39.94 3.18
CA GLU A 420 6.40 40.44 4.48
C GLU A 420 6.34 39.32 5.53
N LEU A 421 5.93 38.11 5.12
CA LEU A 421 5.97 36.93 5.98
C LEU A 421 7.40 36.58 6.40
N LEU A 422 8.37 36.65 5.48
CA LEU A 422 9.77 36.34 5.76
C LEU A 422 10.43 37.37 6.68
N GLU A 423 10.07 38.65 6.53
CA GLU A 423 10.61 39.77 7.33
C GLU A 423 10.12 39.78 8.78
N ARG A 424 9.12 38.96 9.13
CA ARG A 424 8.60 38.87 10.50
C ARG A 424 9.57 38.15 11.42
N CYS A 425 9.87 38.75 12.56
CA CYS A 425 10.81 38.19 13.54
C CYS A 425 10.26 36.97 14.32
N ASP A 426 8.95 36.73 14.30
CA ASP A 426 8.25 35.73 15.12
C ASP A 426 8.04 34.37 14.44
N VAL A 427 8.47 34.19 13.19
CA VAL A 427 8.26 32.95 12.44
C VAL A 427 9.39 31.93 12.63
N ASP A 428 9.06 30.65 12.75
CA ASP A 428 10.01 29.54 12.90
C ASP A 428 10.88 29.36 11.63
N ALA A 429 12.05 28.75 11.77
CA ALA A 429 12.96 28.41 10.68
C ALA A 429 12.27 27.63 9.55
N ALA A 430 11.33 26.73 9.87
CA ALA A 430 10.57 26.00 8.85
C ALA A 430 9.76 26.93 7.94
N VAL A 431 9.13 27.97 8.51
CA VAL A 431 8.36 28.99 7.78
C VAL A 431 9.29 29.84 6.92
N ARG A 432 10.44 30.25 7.47
CA ARG A 432 11.45 31.03 6.73
C ARG A 432 12.01 30.25 5.54
N CYS A 433 12.36 28.98 5.73
CA CYS A 433 12.78 28.07 4.64
C CYS A 433 11.71 27.99 3.55
N ALA A 434 10.44 27.80 3.93
CA ALA A 434 9.34 27.70 2.99
C ALA A 434 9.12 29.01 2.21
N ALA A 435 9.15 30.15 2.89
CA ALA A 435 9.03 31.47 2.26
C ALA A 435 10.18 31.74 1.29
N VAL A 436 11.43 31.47 1.67
CA VAL A 436 12.60 31.59 0.77
C VAL A 436 12.44 30.68 -0.46
N HIS A 437 12.02 29.43 -0.26
CA HIS A 437 11.78 28.50 -1.36
C HIS A 437 10.71 29.02 -2.32
N VAL A 438 9.59 29.53 -1.81
CA VAL A 438 8.51 30.11 -2.62
C VAL A 438 9.02 31.31 -3.40
N LEU A 439 9.68 32.28 -2.73
CA LEU A 439 10.24 33.47 -3.38
C LEU A 439 11.22 33.12 -4.50
N ALA A 440 12.04 32.09 -4.32
CA ALA A 440 12.96 31.62 -5.35
C ALA A 440 12.27 31.25 -6.67
N GLN A 441 11.05 30.71 -6.58
CA GLN A 441 10.28 30.25 -7.74
C GLN A 441 9.35 31.34 -8.31
N ILE A 442 8.71 32.12 -7.43
CA ILE A 442 7.67 33.07 -7.86
C ILE A 442 8.19 34.48 -8.09
N ALA A 443 9.33 34.87 -7.51
CA ALA A 443 9.81 36.24 -7.65
C ALA A 443 10.34 36.52 -9.07
N GLY A 444 9.99 37.69 -9.59
CA GLY A 444 10.62 38.29 -10.77
C GLY A 444 12.02 38.81 -10.44
N THR A 445 12.92 38.85 -11.43
CA THR A 445 14.30 39.33 -11.24
C THR A 445 14.39 40.81 -10.87
N ASP A 446 13.33 41.56 -11.11
CA ASP A 446 13.16 42.98 -10.81
C ASP A 446 12.65 43.25 -9.38
N GLN A 447 12.22 42.21 -8.64
CA GLN A 447 11.61 42.33 -7.32
C GLN A 447 12.66 42.42 -6.20
N ARG A 448 13.41 43.54 -6.19
CA ARG A 448 14.55 43.77 -5.28
C ARG A 448 14.26 43.58 -3.79
N ARG A 449 13.04 43.89 -3.32
CA ARG A 449 12.66 43.71 -1.91
C ARG A 449 12.73 42.23 -1.51
N ALA A 450 12.21 41.33 -2.35
CA ALA A 450 12.26 39.89 -2.10
C ALA A 450 13.70 39.35 -2.10
N VAL A 451 14.53 39.84 -3.02
CA VAL A 451 15.96 39.51 -3.08
C VAL A 451 16.67 40.00 -1.81
N GLY A 452 16.42 41.25 -1.38
CA GLY A 452 16.99 41.83 -0.17
C GLY A 452 16.61 41.05 1.09
N ALA A 453 15.33 40.71 1.26
CA ALA A 453 14.87 39.88 2.37
C ALA A 453 15.52 38.48 2.38
N THR A 454 15.75 37.89 1.20
CA THR A 454 16.44 36.60 1.06
C THR A 454 17.94 36.72 1.37
N ILE A 455 18.59 37.86 1.04
CA ILE A 455 19.98 38.15 1.43
C ILE A 455 20.11 38.24 2.96
N GLU A 456 19.14 38.86 3.65
CA GLU A 456 19.14 38.90 5.12
C GLU A 456 19.09 37.51 5.75
N CYS A 457 18.46 36.52 5.09
CA CYS A 457 18.44 35.12 5.52
C CYS A 457 19.81 34.43 5.50
N LEU A 458 20.84 35.01 4.85
CA LEU A 458 22.22 34.50 4.96
C LEU A 458 22.81 34.73 6.37
N LYS A 459 22.20 35.63 7.15
CA LYS A 459 22.55 35.91 8.55
C LYS A 459 21.76 35.06 9.55
N ASP A 460 20.86 34.20 9.08
CA ASP A 460 19.97 33.42 9.93
C ASP A 460 20.75 32.50 10.89
N ALA A 461 20.22 32.31 12.10
CA ALA A 461 20.81 31.41 13.08
C ALA A 461 20.68 29.93 12.66
N ASP A 462 19.59 29.58 11.97
CA ASP A 462 19.34 28.22 11.47
C ASP A 462 20.13 27.95 10.19
N GLU A 463 20.82 26.80 10.17
CA GLU A 463 21.66 26.41 9.03
C GLU A 463 20.85 26.14 7.76
N THR A 464 19.69 25.51 7.90
CA THR A 464 18.81 25.15 6.79
C THR A 464 18.32 26.41 6.08
N VAL A 465 17.98 27.46 6.83
CA VAL A 465 17.54 28.74 6.27
C VAL A 465 18.67 29.38 5.47
N ARG A 466 19.90 29.39 6.01
CA ARG A 466 21.07 29.92 5.28
C ARG A 466 21.38 29.16 4.00
N GLU A 467 21.31 27.83 4.04
CA GLU A 467 21.52 26.98 2.88
C GLU A 467 20.46 27.23 1.80
N MET A 468 19.19 27.32 2.19
CA MET A 468 18.09 27.62 1.29
C MET A 468 18.27 28.99 0.64
N ALA A 469 18.61 30.02 1.41
CA ALA A 469 18.91 31.37 0.88
C ALA A 469 20.09 31.36 -0.11
N THR A 470 21.15 30.60 0.19
CA THR A 470 22.32 30.45 -0.68
C THR A 470 21.98 29.78 -2.02
N GLN A 471 20.93 28.96 -2.06
CA GLN A 471 20.42 28.32 -3.27
C GLN A 471 19.39 29.17 -4.01
N ALA A 472 18.59 29.95 -3.27
CA ALA A 472 17.50 30.77 -3.78
C ALA A 472 17.98 32.03 -4.50
N ILE A 473 18.94 32.77 -3.93
CA ILE A 473 19.37 34.08 -4.46
C ILE A 473 19.75 34.01 -5.95
N PRO A 474 20.57 33.04 -6.42
CA PRO A 474 20.90 32.95 -7.85
C PRO A 474 19.70 32.73 -8.78
N GLN A 475 18.59 32.17 -8.29
CA GLN A 475 17.37 31.93 -9.08
C GLN A 475 16.51 33.20 -9.21
N MET A 476 16.69 34.14 -8.28
CA MET A 476 15.93 35.38 -8.18
C MET A 476 16.65 36.59 -8.81
N THR A 477 17.89 36.43 -9.24
CA THR A 477 18.74 37.55 -9.66
C THR A 477 19.25 37.36 -11.08
N ALA A 478 19.27 38.43 -11.87
CA ALA A 478 19.93 38.39 -13.18
C ALA A 478 21.46 38.24 -13.00
N PRO A 479 22.16 37.50 -13.89
CA PRO A 479 23.61 37.44 -13.88
C PRO A 479 24.22 38.84 -13.95
N GLY A 480 25.18 39.13 -13.07
CA GLY A 480 25.82 40.45 -13.01
C GLY A 480 24.97 41.58 -12.39
N ASP A 481 23.93 41.27 -11.61
CA ASP A 481 23.21 42.30 -10.85
C ASP A 481 24.15 43.00 -9.85
N GLN A 482 24.50 44.24 -10.18
CA GLN A 482 25.45 45.04 -9.42
C GLN A 482 24.94 45.35 -8.00
N HIS A 483 23.63 45.55 -7.84
CA HIS A 483 23.06 45.87 -6.53
C HIS A 483 23.17 44.68 -5.58
N VAL A 484 22.83 43.48 -6.06
CA VAL A 484 22.98 42.24 -5.30
C VAL A 484 24.44 41.98 -4.95
N SER A 485 25.34 42.20 -5.92
CA SER A 485 26.78 42.05 -5.72
C SER A 485 27.33 43.00 -4.64
N GLU A 486 26.86 44.24 -4.60
CA GLU A 486 27.25 45.22 -3.58
C GLU A 486 26.77 44.81 -2.18
N GLU A 487 25.52 44.36 -2.03
CA GLU A 487 24.99 43.88 -0.75
C GLU A 487 25.73 42.63 -0.24
N LEU A 488 25.99 41.64 -1.11
CA LEU A 488 26.76 40.45 -0.73
C LEU A 488 28.21 40.78 -0.37
N THR A 489 28.82 41.77 -1.04
CA THR A 489 30.19 42.22 -0.72
C THR A 489 30.27 42.86 0.67
N LYS A 490 29.20 43.53 1.13
CA LYS A 490 29.11 44.02 2.52
C LYS A 490 29.12 42.85 3.51
N LEU A 491 28.43 41.74 3.19
CA LEU A 491 28.38 40.55 4.05
C LEU A 491 29.72 39.81 4.16
N LEU A 492 30.62 39.93 3.17
CA LEU A 492 31.98 39.39 3.29
C LEU A 492 32.80 40.03 4.43
N LYS A 493 32.42 41.24 4.86
CA LYS A 493 33.03 41.95 6.00
C LYS A 493 32.32 41.67 7.34
N HIS A 494 31.30 40.81 7.35
CA HIS A 494 30.53 40.51 8.56
C HIS A 494 31.38 39.80 9.61
N HIS A 495 31.16 40.09 10.90
CA HIS A 495 31.97 39.56 12.01
C HIS A 495 31.82 38.03 12.19
N ILE A 496 30.67 37.47 11.82
CA ILE A 496 30.36 36.05 11.93
C ILE A 496 30.88 35.26 10.71
N ARG A 497 31.62 34.16 10.96
CA ARG A 497 32.25 33.33 9.91
C ARG A 497 31.27 32.74 8.91
N TYR A 498 30.20 32.09 9.37
CA TYR A 498 29.26 31.41 8.48
C TYR A 498 28.53 32.38 7.53
N VAL A 499 28.32 33.64 7.95
CA VAL A 499 27.72 34.68 7.10
C VAL A 499 28.65 35.04 5.95
N ARG A 500 29.95 35.19 6.23
CA ARG A 500 30.96 35.42 5.19
C ARG A 500 31.04 34.26 4.20
N GLU A 501 31.02 33.03 4.71
CA GLU A 501 31.05 31.82 3.87
C GLU A 501 29.80 31.71 2.98
N ALA A 502 28.61 31.98 3.52
CA ALA A 502 27.36 31.96 2.75
C ALA A 502 27.36 33.04 1.65
N ALA A 503 27.75 34.27 1.97
CA ALA A 503 27.87 35.35 0.99
C ALA A 503 28.87 35.01 -0.13
N ALA A 504 30.05 34.46 0.22
CA ALA A 504 31.04 34.04 -0.76
C ALA A 504 30.50 32.95 -1.70
N LYS A 505 29.77 31.96 -1.16
CA LYS A 505 29.12 30.90 -1.96
C LYS A 505 28.10 31.47 -2.95
N VAL A 506 27.34 32.49 -2.58
CA VAL A 506 26.37 33.13 -3.48
C VAL A 506 27.07 33.94 -4.57
N ILE A 507 28.09 34.75 -4.21
CA ILE A 507 28.85 35.56 -5.17
C ILE A 507 29.38 34.70 -6.32
N VAL A 508 30.01 33.57 -6.00
CA VAL A 508 30.55 32.63 -7.00
C VAL A 508 29.48 32.10 -7.97
N LYS A 509 28.22 32.05 -7.57
CA LYS A 509 27.11 31.55 -8.41
C LYS A 509 26.45 32.62 -9.27
N ILE A 510 26.61 33.89 -8.94
CA ILE A 510 25.94 35.01 -9.65
C ILE A 510 26.90 35.85 -10.52
N THR A 511 28.21 35.65 -10.33
CA THR A 511 29.30 36.10 -11.23
C THR A 511 29.53 35.09 -12.33
#